data_AF-A0A6J4MU96-F1
#
_entry.id   AF-A0A6J4MU96-F1
#
_cell.length_a   1.000
_cell.length_b   1.000
_cell.length_c   1.000
_cell.angle_alpha   90.00
_cell.angle_beta   90.00
_cell.angle_gamma   90.00
#
_symmetry.space_group_name_H-M   'P 1'
#
loop_
_entity.id
_entity.type
_entity.pdbx_description
1 polymer ?
#
loop_
_entity_poly.entity_id
_entity_poly.type
_entity_poly.pdbx_seq_one_letter_code
_entity_poly.pdbx_strand_id
1 'polypeptide(L)'
;MSQWLANLRVRFLGLVLLAVLPALGLLILSANEQRDRAIENAQAQNRRIAELLSAEQGRVIESTRQLLVVLSRLPEVRSAGPTCPSLLAELNAEFPVYDNLGVIGRDGDLVCSAVDPGGPVNYGDQPFVRTTIDTGQFIVGEYQPGRVTGNPVL
;
A
#
# COMPACT_ATOMS: atom_id res chain seq x y z
N MET A 1 71.40 -0.06 12.33
CA MET A 1 69.96 0.26 12.57
C MET A 1 69.45 -0.10 13.98
N SER A 2 70.31 -0.44 14.96
CA SER A 2 69.87 -0.89 16.30
C SER A 2 70.11 0.11 17.45
N GLN A 3 70.66 1.30 17.20
CA GLN A 3 70.93 2.28 18.26
C GLN A 3 69.69 3.07 18.71
N TRP A 4 68.58 3.02 17.95
CA TRP A 4 67.30 3.65 18.31
C TRP A 4 66.53 2.91 19.43
N LEU A 5 66.86 1.63 19.68
CA LEU A 5 66.23 0.81 20.72
C LEU A 5 66.92 0.91 22.09
N ALA A 6 68.08 1.58 22.18
CA ALA A 6 68.84 1.71 23.42
C ALA A 6 68.27 2.76 24.39
N ASN A 7 67.37 3.63 23.93
CA ASN A 7 66.69 4.58 24.79
C ASN A 7 65.55 3.87 25.54
N LEU A 8 65.65 3.78 26.87
CA LEU A 8 64.67 3.13 27.75
C LEU A 8 63.24 3.63 27.49
N ARG A 9 63.11 4.92 27.16
CA ARG A 9 61.85 5.58 26.79
C ARG A 9 61.22 5.00 25.52
N VAL A 10 62.02 4.71 24.49
CA VAL A 10 61.54 4.13 23.21
C VAL A 10 61.08 2.68 23.41
N ARG A 11 61.80 1.91 24.24
CA ARG A 11 61.41 0.53 24.57
C ARG A 11 60.10 0.46 25.37
N PHE A 12 59.93 1.35 26.35
CA PHE A 12 58.67 1.48 27.09
C PHE A 12 57.52 1.91 26.18
N LEU A 13 57.73 2.94 25.34
CA LEU A 13 56.72 3.39 24.37
C LEU A 13 56.33 2.28 23.39
N GLY A 14 57.29 1.48 22.90
CA GLY A 14 57.01 0.35 22.01
C GLY A 14 56.16 -0.75 22.65
N LEU A 15 56.42 -1.11 23.91
CA LEU A 15 55.61 -2.10 24.64
C LEU A 15 54.19 -1.60 24.94
N VAL A 16 54.05 -0.32 25.29
CA VAL A 16 52.73 0.31 25.48
C VAL A 16 51.96 0.33 24.16
N LEU A 17 52.60 0.71 23.05
CA LEU A 17 51.97 0.69 21.73
C LEU A 17 51.53 -0.73 21.32
N LEU A 18 52.39 -1.73 21.56
CA LEU A 18 52.08 -3.14 21.25
C LEU A 18 50.89 -3.66 22.07
N ALA A 19 50.73 -3.20 23.32
CA ALA A 19 49.61 -3.57 24.17
C ALA A 19 48.30 -2.84 23.82
N VAL A 20 48.38 -1.57 23.37
CA VAL A 20 47.21 -0.72 23.10
C VAL A 20 46.67 -0.89 21.67
N LEU A 21 47.54 -1.15 20.69
CA LEU A 21 47.16 -1.38 19.29
C LEU A 21 46.08 -2.45 19.07
N PRO A 22 46.16 -3.67 19.65
CA PRO A 22 45.15 -4.69 19.42
C PRO A 22 43.78 -4.31 20.00
N ALA A 23 43.74 -3.60 21.13
CA ALA A 23 42.49 -3.09 21.70
C ALA A 23 41.87 -2.02 20.79
N LEU A 24 42.67 -1.09 20.27
CA LEU A 24 42.21 -0.09 19.29
C LEU A 24 41.73 -0.74 17.98
N GLY A 25 42.44 -1.75 17.49
CA GLY A 25 42.03 -2.50 16.29
C GLY A 25 40.67 -3.17 16.46
N LEU A 26 40.44 -3.84 17.60
CA LEU A 26 39.14 -4.44 17.92
C LEU A 26 38.02 -3.39 18.04
N LEU A 27 38.30 -2.24 18.65
CA LEU A 27 37.33 -1.14 18.76
C LEU A 27 36.92 -0.59 17.39
N ILE A 28 37.87 -0.42 16.47
CA ILE A 28 37.58 0.09 15.12
C ILE A 28 36.77 -0.93 14.31
N LEU A 29 37.14 -2.20 14.36
CA LEU A 29 36.39 -3.27 13.67
C LEU A 29 34.96 -3.36 14.20
N SER A 30 34.80 -3.37 15.53
CA SER A 30 33.48 -3.40 16.16
C SER A 30 32.64 -2.15 15.83
N ALA A 31 33.26 -0.97 15.73
CA ALA A 31 32.57 0.26 15.36
C ALA A 31 32.08 0.24 13.91
N ASN A 32 32.86 -0.35 13.00
CA ASN A 32 32.46 -0.53 11.61
C ASN A 32 31.32 -1.54 11.47
N GLU A 33 31.41 -2.71 12.12
CA GLU A 33 30.32 -3.70 12.12
C GLU A 33 29.02 -3.16 12.70
N GLN A 34 29.10 -2.35 13.77
CA GLN A 34 27.93 -1.70 14.36
C GLN A 34 27.29 -0.69 13.40
N ARG A 35 28.11 0.07 12.65
CA ARG A 35 27.60 1.00 11.62
C ARG A 35 26.88 0.26 10.51
N ASP A 36 27.46 -0.81 9.99
CA ASP A 36 26.85 -1.59 8.89
C ASP A 36 25.53 -2.22 9.34
N ARG A 37 25.48 -2.82 10.53
CA ARG A 37 24.24 -3.36 11.12
C ARG A 37 23.18 -2.29 11.37
N ALA A 38 23.58 -1.08 11.78
CA ALA A 38 22.65 0.02 11.98
C ALA A 38 22.03 0.49 10.64
N ILE A 39 22.83 0.52 9.58
CA ILE A 39 22.36 0.85 8.22
C ILE A 39 21.43 -0.24 7.69
N GLU A 40 21.78 -1.52 7.82
CA GLU A 40 20.95 -2.65 7.39
C GLU A 40 19.61 -2.68 8.14
N ASN A 41 19.62 -2.47 9.46
CA ASN A 41 18.41 -2.42 10.26
C ASN A 41 17.50 -1.24 9.89
N ALA A 42 18.08 -0.06 9.63
CA ALA A 42 17.32 1.10 9.17
C ALA A 42 16.69 0.86 7.78
N GLN A 43 17.40 0.20 6.87
CA GLN A 43 16.87 -0.19 5.56
C GLN A 43 15.76 -1.24 5.67
N ALA A 44 15.92 -2.23 6.56
CA ALA A 44 14.90 -3.25 6.80
C ALA A 44 13.62 -2.67 7.43
N GLN A 45 13.73 -1.68 8.32
CA GLN A 45 12.58 -0.97 8.89
C GLN A 45 11.80 -0.19 7.82
N ASN A 46 12.49 0.52 6.92
CA ASN A 46 11.83 1.26 5.85
C ASN A 46 11.08 0.35 4.86
N ARG A 47 11.65 -0.82 4.54
CA ARG A 47 10.98 -1.82 3.69
C ARG A 47 9.72 -2.38 4.34
N ARG A 48 9.78 -2.70 5.64
CA ARG A 48 8.61 -3.21 6.38
C ARG A 48 7.45 -2.22 6.42
N ILE A 49 7.72 -0.91 6.53
CA ILE A 49 6.67 0.11 6.51
C ILE A 49 6.03 0.21 5.12
N ALA A 50 6.84 0.16 4.05
CA ALA A 50 6.34 0.14 2.68
C ALA A 50 5.49 -1.12 2.40
N GLU A 51 5.94 -2.29 2.85
CA GLU A 51 5.22 -3.56 2.73
C GLU A 51 3.91 -3.55 3.54
N LEU A 52 3.90 -2.98 4.74
CA LEU A 52 2.69 -2.84 5.56
C LEU A 52 1.66 -1.89 4.94
N LEU A 53 2.11 -0.78 4.34
CA LEU A 53 1.24 0.14 3.62
C LEU A 53 0.64 -0.52 2.37
N SER A 54 1.43 -1.31 1.63
CA SER A 54 0.93 -2.10 0.50
C SER A 54 -0.03 -3.22 0.94
N ALA A 55 0.23 -3.87 2.08
CA ALA A 55 -0.62 -4.93 2.60
C ALA A 55 -1.99 -4.41 3.07
N GLU A 56 -2.05 -3.24 3.71
CA GLU A 56 -3.30 -2.65 4.16
C GLU A 56 -4.18 -2.20 2.98
N GLN A 57 -3.59 -1.60 1.94
CA GLN A 57 -4.31 -1.28 0.70
C GLN A 57 -4.84 -2.52 0.00
N GLY A 58 -4.06 -3.62 -0.04
CA GLY A 58 -4.51 -4.88 -0.60
C GLY A 58 -5.72 -5.48 0.12
N ARG A 59 -5.81 -5.29 1.45
CA ARG A 59 -6.91 -5.83 2.26
C ARG A 59 -8.25 -5.18 1.93
N VAL A 60 -8.29 -3.86 1.79
CA VAL A 60 -9.52 -3.14 1.43
C VAL A 60 -9.98 -3.55 0.03
N ILE A 61 -9.05 -3.60 -0.94
CA ILE A 61 -9.37 -4.02 -2.32
C ILE A 61 -9.95 -5.43 -2.35
N GLU A 62 -9.34 -6.38 -1.63
CA GLU A 62 -9.81 -7.76 -1.62
C GLU A 62 -11.16 -7.91 -0.91
N SER A 63 -11.43 -7.17 0.18
CA SER A 63 -12.75 -7.18 0.81
C SER A 63 -13.82 -6.56 -0.10
N THR A 64 -13.51 -5.48 -0.81
CA THR A 64 -14.39 -4.90 -1.83
C THR A 64 -14.67 -5.88 -2.96
N ARG A 65 -13.64 -6.57 -3.46
CA ARG A 65 -13.80 -7.60 -4.49
C ARG A 65 -14.76 -8.69 -4.05
N GLN A 66 -14.61 -9.19 -2.82
CA GLN A 66 -15.49 -10.22 -2.27
C GLN A 66 -16.94 -9.73 -2.15
N LEU A 67 -17.14 -8.50 -1.65
CA LEU A 67 -18.45 -7.86 -1.56
C LEU A 67 -19.11 -7.73 -2.95
N LEU A 68 -18.39 -7.20 -3.94
CA LEU A 68 -18.92 -7.01 -5.30
C LEU A 68 -19.20 -8.35 -6.01
N VAL A 69 -18.41 -9.40 -5.75
CA VAL A 69 -18.71 -10.76 -6.24
C VAL A 69 -20.01 -11.28 -5.65
N VAL A 70 -20.29 -11.03 -4.38
CA VAL A 70 -21.55 -11.43 -3.76
C VAL A 70 -22.71 -10.61 -4.34
N LEU A 71 -22.57 -9.28 -4.40
CA LEU A 71 -23.60 -8.38 -4.94
C LEU A 71 -23.94 -8.71 -6.40
N SER A 72 -22.95 -8.99 -7.25
CA SER A 72 -23.17 -9.36 -8.65
C SER A 72 -23.94 -10.66 -8.86
N ARG A 73 -24.11 -11.48 -7.81
CA ARG A 73 -24.91 -12.71 -7.84
C ARG A 73 -26.34 -12.51 -7.35
N LEU A 74 -26.63 -11.40 -6.65
CA LEU A 74 -27.97 -11.10 -6.17
C LEU A 74 -28.91 -10.77 -7.34
N PRO A 75 -30.09 -11.40 -7.43
CA PRO A 75 -31.05 -11.14 -8.51
C PRO A 75 -31.44 -9.66 -8.63
N GLU A 76 -31.57 -8.97 -7.50
CA GLU A 76 -31.94 -7.55 -7.40
C GLU A 76 -30.90 -6.66 -8.09
N VAL A 77 -29.62 -6.96 -7.90
CA VAL A 77 -28.49 -6.24 -8.53
C VAL A 77 -28.36 -6.63 -10.00
N ARG A 78 -28.45 -7.93 -10.35
CA ARG A 78 -28.33 -8.40 -11.74
C ARG A 78 -29.42 -7.87 -12.66
N SER A 79 -30.63 -7.73 -12.13
CA SER A 79 -31.77 -7.18 -12.88
C SER A 79 -31.85 -5.66 -12.82
N ALA A 80 -31.04 -5.01 -11.96
CA ALA A 80 -31.18 -3.61 -11.61
C ALA A 80 -32.66 -3.25 -11.31
N GLY A 81 -33.33 -4.10 -10.54
CA GLY A 81 -34.76 -4.01 -10.28
C GLY A 81 -35.14 -2.83 -9.38
N PRO A 82 -36.45 -2.61 -9.12
CA PRO A 82 -36.93 -1.47 -8.33
C PRO A 82 -36.38 -1.40 -6.89
N THR A 83 -35.96 -2.54 -6.34
CA THR A 83 -35.39 -2.66 -4.99
C THR A 83 -33.87 -2.47 -4.96
N CYS A 84 -33.21 -2.37 -6.12
CA CYS A 84 -31.76 -2.23 -6.19
C CYS A 84 -31.26 -0.96 -5.46
N PRO A 85 -31.85 0.23 -5.66
CA PRO A 85 -31.37 1.44 -4.99
C PRO A 85 -31.47 1.35 -3.46
N SER A 86 -32.57 0.83 -2.92
CA SER A 86 -32.74 0.67 -1.47
C SER A 86 -31.76 -0.34 -0.88
N LEU A 87 -31.53 -1.47 -1.57
CA LEU A 87 -30.54 -2.46 -1.15
C LEU A 87 -29.13 -1.89 -1.12
N LEU A 88 -28.73 -1.16 -2.18
CA LEU A 88 -27.40 -0.56 -2.22
C LEU A 88 -27.26 0.58 -1.22
N ALA A 89 -28.32 1.35 -0.96
CA ALA A 89 -28.34 2.40 0.06
C ALA A 89 -28.15 1.85 1.49
N GLU A 90 -28.85 0.75 1.83
CA GLU A 90 -28.67 0.07 3.11
C GLU A 90 -27.23 -0.42 3.29
N LEU A 91 -26.65 -1.06 2.27
CA LEU A 91 -25.26 -1.51 2.31
C LEU A 91 -24.26 -0.35 2.39
N ASN A 92 -24.49 0.74 1.65
CA ASN A 92 -23.61 1.91 1.68
C ASN A 92 -23.63 2.59 3.07
N ALA A 93 -24.78 2.56 3.76
CA ALA A 93 -24.88 3.05 5.14
C ALA A 93 -24.16 2.16 6.16
N GLU A 94 -24.12 0.83 5.94
CA GLU A 94 -23.41 -0.12 6.80
C GLU A 94 -21.88 -0.07 6.59
N PHE A 95 -21.44 0.26 5.37
CA PHE A 95 -20.03 0.31 4.99
C PHE A 95 -19.59 1.72 4.55
N PRO A 96 -19.38 2.66 5.49
CA PRO A 96 -19.02 4.06 5.19
C PRO A 96 -17.62 4.23 4.58
N VAL A 97 -16.87 3.13 4.39
CA VAL A 97 -15.63 3.10 3.62
C VAL A 97 -15.88 3.33 2.12
N TYR A 98 -17.09 3.05 1.64
CA TYR A 98 -17.49 3.26 0.26
C TYR A 98 -18.20 4.60 0.11
N ASP A 99 -17.78 5.38 -0.88
CA ASP A 99 -18.43 6.64 -1.22
C ASP A 99 -19.80 6.41 -1.89
N ASN A 100 -19.88 5.43 -2.78
CA ASN A 100 -21.11 4.99 -3.42
C ASN A 100 -21.01 3.54 -3.89
N LEU A 101 -22.15 2.87 -4.01
CA LEU A 101 -22.30 1.57 -4.66
C LEU A 101 -23.29 1.72 -5.82
N GLY A 102 -22.95 1.18 -6.99
CA GLY A 102 -23.80 1.30 -8.17
C GLY A 102 -23.64 0.16 -9.15
N VAL A 103 -24.62 0.05 -10.05
CA VAL A 103 -24.65 -0.89 -11.16
C VAL A 103 -24.55 -0.10 -12.45
N ILE A 104 -23.55 -0.46 -13.27
CA ILE A 104 -23.33 0.12 -14.58
C ILE A 104 -23.81 -0.88 -15.63
N GLY A 105 -24.66 -0.42 -16.55
CA GLY A 105 -25.15 -1.18 -17.69
C GLY A 105 -24.04 -1.46 -18.72
N ARG A 106 -24.31 -2.34 -19.68
CA ARG A 106 -23.36 -2.68 -20.76
C ARG A 106 -23.11 -1.53 -21.74
N ASP A 107 -24.02 -0.57 -21.78
CA ASP A 107 -23.93 0.72 -22.48
C ASP A 107 -23.11 1.77 -21.71
N GLY A 108 -22.73 1.47 -20.46
CA GLY A 108 -22.01 2.38 -19.58
C GLY A 108 -22.91 3.27 -18.74
N ASP A 109 -24.24 3.15 -18.83
CA ASP A 109 -25.15 3.98 -18.03
C ASP A 109 -25.25 3.48 -16.59
N LEU A 110 -25.31 4.40 -15.62
CA LEU A 110 -25.60 4.08 -14.23
C LEU A 110 -27.07 3.72 -14.10
N VAL A 111 -27.38 2.43 -13.98
CA VAL A 111 -28.76 1.91 -13.95
C VAL A 111 -29.32 1.79 -12.54
N CYS A 112 -28.46 1.73 -11.53
CA CYS A 112 -28.84 1.69 -10.12
C CYS A 112 -27.71 2.26 -9.26
N SER A 113 -28.04 2.97 -8.19
CA SER A 113 -27.07 3.65 -7.32
C SER A 113 -27.60 3.71 -5.88
N ALA A 114 -26.69 3.65 -4.90
CA ALA A 114 -27.01 3.86 -3.49
C ALA A 114 -27.31 5.33 -3.19
N VAL A 115 -26.53 6.24 -3.79
CA VAL A 115 -26.72 7.69 -3.70
C VAL A 115 -27.45 8.17 -4.94
N ASP A 116 -28.47 9.03 -4.77
CA ASP A 116 -29.18 9.66 -5.87
C ASP A 116 -28.23 10.59 -6.66
N PRO A 117 -27.96 10.30 -7.95
CA PRO A 117 -27.08 11.14 -8.77
C PRO A 117 -27.71 12.47 -9.18
N GLY A 118 -29.01 12.70 -8.94
CA GLY A 118 -29.70 13.93 -9.34
C GLY A 118 -29.89 14.08 -10.86
N GLY A 119 -29.55 13.06 -11.64
CA GLY A 119 -29.68 13.02 -13.09
C GLY A 119 -29.00 11.80 -13.72
N PRO A 120 -29.12 11.62 -15.05
CA PRO A 120 -28.44 10.55 -15.76
C PRO A 120 -26.92 10.68 -15.67
N VAL A 121 -26.24 9.57 -15.36
CA VAL A 121 -24.78 9.48 -15.32
C VAL A 121 -24.34 8.33 -16.20
N ASN A 122 -23.41 8.60 -17.11
CA ASN A 122 -22.78 7.59 -17.96
C ASN A 122 -21.30 7.45 -17.54
N TYR A 123 -20.74 6.26 -17.67
CA TYR A 123 -19.34 5.91 -17.43
C TYR A 123 -18.69 5.21 -18.64
N GLY A 124 -19.33 5.23 -19.82
CA GLY A 124 -18.87 4.52 -21.02
C GLY A 124 -17.53 5.03 -21.58
N ASP A 125 -17.12 6.24 -21.21
CA ASP A 125 -15.80 6.80 -21.51
C ASP A 125 -14.70 6.32 -20.55
N GLN A 126 -15.06 5.63 -19.47
CA GLN A 126 -14.10 5.19 -18.45
C GLN A 126 -13.41 3.87 -18.83
N PRO A 127 -12.06 3.81 -18.83
CA PRO A 127 -11.32 2.61 -19.20
C PRO A 127 -11.66 1.37 -18.37
N PHE A 128 -11.88 1.54 -17.06
CA PHE A 128 -12.20 0.43 -16.17
C PHE A 128 -13.56 -0.21 -16.50
N VAL A 129 -14.56 0.58 -16.94
CA VAL A 129 -15.87 0.07 -17.35
C VAL A 129 -15.75 -0.78 -18.59
N ARG A 130 -15.09 -0.25 -19.64
CA ARG A 130 -14.87 -1.00 -20.88
C ARG A 130 -14.13 -2.31 -20.63
N THR A 131 -13.02 -2.25 -19.90
CA THR A 131 -12.20 -3.44 -19.60
C THR A 131 -12.97 -4.47 -18.77
N THR A 132 -13.81 -4.02 -17.82
CA THR A 132 -14.64 -4.92 -17.00
C THR A 132 -15.71 -5.61 -17.86
N ILE A 133 -16.35 -4.88 -18.77
CA ILE A 133 -17.34 -5.44 -19.70
C ILE A 133 -16.70 -6.46 -20.64
N ASP A 134 -15.50 -6.16 -21.16
CA ASP A 134 -14.79 -6.99 -22.12
C ASP A 134 -14.24 -8.28 -21.48
N THR A 135 -13.73 -8.19 -20.24
CA THR A 135 -13.07 -9.32 -19.56
C THR A 135 -13.99 -10.09 -18.60
N GLY A 136 -15.03 -9.43 -18.07
CA GLY A 136 -15.85 -9.94 -16.98
C GLY A 136 -15.10 -10.11 -15.65
N GLN A 137 -13.90 -9.53 -15.53
CA GLN A 137 -13.05 -9.64 -14.34
C GLN A 137 -13.23 -8.45 -13.40
N PHE A 138 -12.87 -8.63 -12.13
CA PHE A 138 -12.76 -7.53 -11.18
C PHE A 138 -11.58 -6.63 -11.56
N ILE A 139 -11.83 -5.33 -11.64
CA ILE A 139 -10.85 -4.31 -12.01
C ILE A 139 -10.96 -3.14 -11.03
N VAL A 140 -9.81 -2.58 -10.65
CA VAL A 140 -9.71 -1.33 -9.89
C VAL A 140 -9.48 -0.20 -10.89
N GLY A 141 -10.21 0.90 -10.73
CA GLY A 141 -10.09 2.07 -11.58
C GLY A 141 -8.84 2.90 -11.29
N GLU A 142 -8.74 4.03 -12.00
CA GLU A 142 -7.79 5.07 -11.65
C GLU A 142 -8.45 6.08 -10.73
N TYR A 143 -7.64 6.75 -9.92
CA TYR A 143 -8.11 7.81 -9.04
C TYR A 143 -8.77 8.95 -9.82
N GLN A 144 -10.01 9.28 -9.47
CA GLN A 144 -10.79 10.31 -10.14
C GLN A 144 -11.85 10.92 -9.22
N PRO A 145 -12.34 12.14 -9.51
CA PRO A 145 -13.57 12.64 -8.89
C PRO A 145 -14.77 11.74 -9.25
N GLY A 146 -15.54 11.33 -8.24
CA GLY A 146 -16.77 10.57 -8.40
C GLY A 146 -17.84 11.39 -9.11
N ARG A 147 -18.51 10.78 -10.10
CA ARG A 147 -19.56 11.47 -10.89
C ARG A 147 -20.90 11.65 -10.15
N VAL A 148 -21.11 10.89 -9.08
CA VAL A 148 -22.35 10.91 -8.29
C VAL A 148 -22.22 11.85 -7.10
N THR A 149 -21.17 11.70 -6.30
CA THR A 149 -20.96 12.43 -5.04
C THR A 149 -20.03 13.65 -5.19
N GLY A 150 -19.19 13.68 -6.24
CA GLY A 150 -18.12 14.66 -6.41
C GLY A 150 -16.86 14.38 -5.57
N ASN A 151 -16.90 13.41 -4.66
CA ASN A 151 -15.75 13.07 -3.81
C ASN A 151 -14.68 12.31 -4.61
N PRO A 152 -13.39 12.45 -4.27
CA PRO A 152 -12.35 11.67 -4.95
C PRO A 152 -12.42 10.18 -4.57
N VAL A 153 -12.37 9.31 -5.58
CA VAL A 153 -12.48 7.85 -5.47
C VAL A 153 -11.36 7.15 -6.25
N LEU A 154 -11.13 5.87 -5.96
CA LEU A 154 -10.18 4.97 -6.61
C LEU A 154 -10.92 3.88 -7.41
#